data_AF-A0A0E9WT40-F1
#
_entry.id   AF-A0A0E9WT40-F1
#
_cell.length_a   1.000
_cell.length_b   1.000
_cell.length_c   1.000
_cell.angle_alpha   90.00
_cell.angle_beta   90.00
_cell.angle_gamma   90.00
#
_symmetry.space_group_name_H-M   'P 1'
#
loop_
_entity.id
_entity.type
_entity.pdbx_description
1 polymer ?
#
loop_
_entity_poly.entity_id
_entity_poly.type
_entity_poly.pdbx_seq_one_letter_code
_entity_poly.pdbx_strand_id
1 'polypeptide(L)' 'MHGQMPVTPDVLLVPSELRYFIKDVIGCVCINPGRLTKGQVGGTYGRLLIQQGPSLAEGKRQNPCVACQVVKI' A
#
# COMPACT_ATOMS: atom_id res chain seq x y z
N MET A 1 9.18 -20.23 13.63
CA MET A 1 8.18 -19.14 13.51
C MET A 1 8.26 -18.59 12.10
N HIS A 2 7.13 -18.46 11.41
CA HIS A 2 7.07 -17.87 10.06
C HIS A 2 6.30 -16.54 10.13
N GLY A 3 6.58 -15.60 9.21
CA GLY A 3 5.83 -14.35 9.08
C GLY A 3 6.29 -13.19 9.98
N GLN A 4 7.50 -13.24 10.54
CA GLN A 4 8.07 -12.07 11.22
C GLN A 4 8.49 -11.00 10.21
N MET A 5 8.26 -9.73 10.53
CA MET A 5 8.74 -8.58 9.78
C MET A 5 9.93 -7.95 10.53
N PRO A 6 11.17 -8.05 10.02
CA PRO A 6 12.35 -7.52 10.71
C PRO A 6 12.44 -5.98 10.67
N VAL A 7 11.62 -5.33 9.84
CA VAL A 7 11.55 -3.88 9.67
C VAL A 7 10.10 -3.45 9.43
N THR A 8 9.81 -2.16 9.65
CA THR A 8 8.55 -1.58 9.17
C THR A 8 8.65 -1.35 7.66
N PRO A 9 7.82 -2.00 6.83
CA PRO A 9 7.89 -1.85 5.39
C PRO A 9 7.52 -0.43 4.96
N ASP A 10 8.04 0.03 3.82
CA ASP A 10 7.59 1.29 3.23
C ASP A 10 6.16 1.19 2.69
N VAL A 11 5.80 0.03 2.14
CA VAL A 11 4.46 -0.26 1.64
C VAL A 11 4.02 -1.63 2.17
N LEU A 12 2.82 -1.69 2.73
CA LEU A 12 2.21 -2.94 3.20
C LEU A 12 0.93 -3.22 2.41
N LEU A 13 0.95 -4.28 1.60
CA LEU A 13 -0.23 -4.76 0.88
C LEU A 13 -1.00 -5.75 1.76
N VAL A 14 -2.26 -5.42 2.05
CA VAL A 14 -3.18 -6.23 2.88
C VAL A 14 -4.50 -6.47 2.14
N PRO A 15 -4.51 -7.34 1.10
CA PRO A 15 -5.73 -7.69 0.39
C PRO A 15 -6.75 -8.35 1.33
N SER A 16 -8.01 -7.92 1.26
CA SER A 16 -9.09 -8.51 2.05
C SER A 16 -10.46 -8.27 1.41
N GLU A 17 -11.52 -8.87 1.98
CA GLU A 17 -12.91 -8.62 1.60
C GLU A 17 -13.43 -7.24 2.06
N LEU A 18 -12.71 -6.59 2.97
CA LEU A 18 -13.07 -5.26 3.47
C LEU A 18 -13.04 -4.23 2.33
N ARG A 19 -13.67 -3.07 2.55
CA ARG A 19 -13.61 -1.96 1.60
C ARG A 19 -12.15 -1.58 1.34
N TYR A 20 -11.83 -1.34 0.06
CA TYR A 20 -10.50 -0.90 -0.34
C TYR A 20 -10.11 0.38 0.39
N PHE A 21 -8.82 0.51 0.72
CA PHE A 21 -8.28 1.69 1.38
C PHE A 21 -6.81 1.88 1.07
N ILE A 22 -6.36 3.11 1.29
CA ILE A 22 -4.95 3.50 1.37
C ILE A 22 -4.81 4.38 2.60
N LYS A 23 -3.85 4.07 3.48
CA LYS A 23 -3.56 4.86 4.68
C LYS A 23 -2.06 4.91 4.95
N ASP A 24 -1.56 6.05 5.39
CA ASP A 24 -0.25 6.14 6.04
C ASP A 24 -0.41 5.74 7.52
N VAL A 25 0.33 4.71 7.92
CA VAL A 25 0.38 4.20 9.30
C VAL A 25 1.84 4.14 9.71
N ILE A 26 2.28 5.07 10.56
CA ILE A 26 3.65 5.10 11.11
C ILE A 26 4.72 5.13 9.99
N GLY A 27 4.47 5.89 8.92
CA GLY A 27 5.37 6.00 7.78
C GLY A 27 5.36 4.80 6.84
N CYS A 28 4.42 3.86 7.02
CA CYS A 28 4.13 2.76 6.11
C CYS A 28 2.85 3.06 5.33
N VAL A 29 2.91 3.04 4.00
CA VAL A 29 1.73 3.12 3.15
C VAL A 29 1.03 1.75 3.14
N CYS A 30 -0.03 1.63 3.93
CA CYS A 30 -0.86 0.44 4.01
C CYS A 30 -1.97 0.49 2.95
N ILE A 31 -2.07 -0.52 2.10
CA ILE A 31 -3.05 -0.61 1.02
C ILE A 31 -3.82 -1.91 1.09
N ASN A 32 -5.15 -1.81 1.15
CA ASN A 32 -6.04 -2.89 0.77
C ASN A 32 -6.58 -2.58 -0.64
N PRO A 33 -6.10 -3.25 -1.70
CA PRO A 33 -6.62 -3.03 -3.05
C PRO A 33 -8.03 -3.61 -3.24
N GLY A 34 -8.54 -4.39 -2.27
CA GLY A 34 -9.73 -5.22 -2.45
C GLY A 34 -9.45 -6.45 -3.31
N ARG A 35 -10.53 -7.10 -3.75
CA ARG A 35 -10.50 -8.20 -4.73
C ARG A 35 -10.67 -7.66 -6.14
N LEU A 36 -10.05 -8.31 -7.12
CA LEU A 36 -10.23 -8.00 -8.54
C LEU A 36 -11.69 -8.22 -9.02
N THR A 37 -12.40 -9.13 -8.35
CA THR A 37 -13.82 -9.43 -8.56
C THR A 37 -14.54 -9.51 -7.21
N LYS A 38 -15.84 -9.20 -7.18
CA LYS A 38 -16.70 -9.40 -6.00
C LYS A 38 -17.94 -10.18 -6.41
N GLY A 39 -17.93 -11.49 -6.16
CA GLY A 39 -18.95 -12.38 -6.72
C GLY A 39 -18.90 -12.38 -8.25
N GLN A 40 -19.99 -11.96 -8.90
CA GLN A 40 -20.12 -11.89 -10.36
C GLN A 40 -19.81 -10.49 -10.95
N VAL A 41 -19.45 -9.50 -10.12
CA VAL A 41 -19.14 -8.14 -10.58
C VAL A 41 -17.65 -7.82 -10.53
N GLY A 42 -17.25 -6.84 -11.33
CA GLY A 42 -15.90 -6.25 -11.29
C GLY A 42 -15.57 -5.67 -9.91
N GLY A 43 -14.33 -5.88 -9.49
CA GLY A 43 -13.80 -5.40 -8.22
C GLY A 43 -12.90 -4.19 -8.42
N THR A 44 -11.76 -4.20 -7.73
CA THR A 44 -10.79 -3.10 -7.73
C THR A 44 -9.36 -3.62 -7.80
N TYR A 45 -8.45 -2.76 -8.26
CA TYR A 45 -7.01 -2.98 -8.20
C TYR A 45 -6.30 -1.74 -7.67
N GLY A 46 -5.13 -1.92 -7.07
CA GLY A 46 -4.26 -0.83 -6.62
C GLY A 46 -3.16 -0.55 -7.64
N ARG A 47 -2.79 0.72 -7.82
CA ARG A 47 -1.59 1.15 -8.54
C ARG A 47 -0.78 2.10 -7.67
N LEU A 48 0.54 1.96 -7.70
CA LEU A 48 1.48 2.75 -6.91
C LEU A 48 2.52 3.37 -7.84
N LEU A 49 2.93 4.60 -7.52
CA LEU A 49 4.09 5.25 -8.09
C LEU A 49 5.20 5.24 -7.02
N ILE A 50 6.29 4.53 -7.32
CA ILE A 50 7.45 4.42 -6.43
C ILE A 50 8.58 5.24 -7.04
N GLN A 51 9.16 6.14 -6.24
CA GLN A 51 10.33 6.92 -6.61
C GLN A 51 11.38 6.76 -5.51
N GLN A 52 12.56 6.27 -5.89
CA GLN A 52 13.69 6.19 -4.96
C GLN A 52 14.31 7.58 -4.83
N GLY A 53 14.10 8.22 -3.68
CA GLY A 53 14.78 9.44 -3.27
C GLY A 53 15.78 9.16 -2.13
N PRO A 54 16.56 10.16 -1.70
CA PRO A 54 17.36 10.03 -0.48
C PRO A 54 16.43 9.65 0.69
N SER A 55 16.77 8.58 1.42
CA SER A 55 15.98 8.05 2.54
C SER A 55 15.76 9.08 3.67
N LEU A 56 16.60 10.11 3.71
CA LEU A 56 16.54 11.24 4.62
C LEU A 56 16.59 12.52 3.79
N ALA A 57 15.46 13.20 3.70
CA ALA A 57 15.41 14.60 3.28
C ALA A 57 15.02 15.43 4.50
N GLU A 58 15.80 16.46 4.80
CA GLU A 58 15.52 17.38 5.93
C GLU A 58 15.36 16.67 7.29
N GLY A 59 16.08 15.55 7.49
CA GLY A 59 16.03 14.77 8.73
C GLY A 59 14.74 13.96 8.95
N LYS A 60 13.82 13.92 7.97
CA LYS A 60 12.61 13.07 8.01
C LYS A 60 12.75 11.89 7.06
N ARG A 61 12.24 10.73 7.49
CA ARG A 61 12.07 9.57 6.62
C ARG A 61 11.10 9.93 5.50
N GLN A 62 11.54 9.84 4.25
CA GLN A 62 10.66 9.92 3.09
C GLN A 62 10.24 8.52 2.65
N ASN A 63 8.93 8.32 2.51
CA ASN A 63 8.40 7.07 1.98
C ASN A 63 8.62 7.05 0.45
N PRO A 64 9.20 5.99 -0.13
CA PRO A 64 9.42 5.90 -1.58
C PRO A 64 8.12 5.82 -2.40
N CYS A 65 6.97 5.52 -1.78
CA CYS A 65 5.66 5.57 -2.44
C CYS A 65 5.12 7.00 -2.49
N VAL A 66 5.34 7.69 -3.60
CA VAL A 66 4.94 9.09 -3.80
C VAL A 66 3.46 9.28 -4.13
N ALA A 67 2.84 8.27 -4.76
CA ALA A 67 1.42 8.30 -5.07
C ALA A 67 0.85 6.89 -5.12
N CYS A 68 -0.43 6.77 -4.79
CA CYS A 68 -1.13 5.50 -4.81
C CYS A 68 -2.62 5.73 -5.07
N GLN A 69 -3.25 4.78 -5.75
CA GLN A 69 -4.66 4.86 -6.11
C GLN A 69 -5.27 3.47 -6.16
N VAL A 70 -6.53 3.36 -5.72
CA VAL A 70 -7.38 2.20 -6.00
C VAL A 70 -8.37 2.55 -7.11
N VAL A 71 -8.46 1.69 -8.11
CA VAL A 71 -9.27 1.88 -9.33
C VAL A 71 -10.26 0.72 -9.45
N LYS A 72 -11.50 1.02 -9.84
CA LYS A 72 -12.50 -0.01 -10.19
C LYS A 72 -12.18 -0.56 -11.58
N ILE A 73 -12.33 -1.87 -11.74
CA ILE A 73 -12.18 -2.51 -13.04
C ILE A 73 -13.44 -2.35 -13.89
#